data_AF-A0A7G2RQX6-F1
#
_entry.id   AF-A0A7G2RQX6-F1
#
_cell.length_a   1.000
_cell.length_b   1.000
_cell.length_c   1.000
_cell.angle_alpha   90.00
_cell.angle_beta   90.00
_cell.angle_gamma   90.00
#
_symmetry.space_group_name_H-M   'P 1'
#
loop_
_entity.id
_entity.type
_entity.pdbx_description
1 polymer ?
#
loop_
_entity_poly.entity_id
_entity_poly.type
_entity_poly.pdbx_seq_one_letter_code
_entity_poly.pdbx_strand_id
1 'polypeptide(L)' 'MGDVLEFKRHWVWFFNEPVTCDYCLKDTRGKVFEKMQSIVCGNCGEALLLIDEKTSYVLTVDFDGEDYDDVS' A
#
# COMPACT_ATOMS: atom_id res chain seq x y z
N MET A 1 -2.81 -30.30 22.10
CA MET A 1 -3.47 -30.08 20.79
C MET A 1 -3.60 -28.58 20.65
N GLY A 2 -2.84 -27.96 19.74
CA GLY A 2 -2.97 -26.52 19.48
C GLY A 2 -4.13 -26.30 18.52
N ASP A 3 -5.07 -25.45 18.89
CA ASP A 3 -6.18 -25.07 18.03
C ASP A 3 -5.66 -24.40 16.76
N VAL A 4 -5.96 -25.01 15.62
CA VAL A 4 -5.70 -24.42 14.30
C VAL A 4 -6.79 -23.40 14.05
N LEU A 5 -6.48 -22.12 14.29
CA LEU A 5 -7.34 -21.01 13.91
C LEU A 5 -7.33 -20.86 12.38
N GLU A 6 -8.36 -21.41 11.71
CA GLU A 6 -8.61 -21.14 10.28
C GLU A 6 -8.94 -19.66 10.08
N PHE A 7 -7.91 -18.85 9.87
CA PHE A 7 -8.07 -17.48 9.40
C PHE A 7 -8.41 -17.51 7.91
N LYS A 8 -9.69 -17.73 7.56
CA LYS A 8 -10.24 -17.31 6.26
C LYS A 8 -10.26 -15.79 6.23
N ARG A 9 -9.09 -15.17 6.15
CA ARG A 9 -8.92 -13.72 6.00
C ARG A 9 -9.37 -13.37 4.59
N HIS A 10 -10.64 -12.98 4.46
CA HIS A 10 -11.11 -12.31 3.25
C HIS A 10 -10.28 -11.05 3.07
N TRP A 11 -9.64 -10.95 1.91
CA TRP A 11 -8.84 -9.80 1.54
C TRP A 11 -9.16 -9.39 0.11
N VAL A 12 -9.02 -8.09 -0.15
CA VAL A 12 -9.17 -7.49 -1.47
C VAL A 12 -7.92 -6.72 -1.83
N TRP A 13 -7.68 -6.57 -3.14
CA TRP A 13 -6.63 -5.68 -3.64
C TRP A 13 -7.11 -4.23 -3.54
N PHE A 14 -6.27 -3.35 -3.01
CA PHE A 14 -6.58 -1.92 -2.89
C PHE A 14 -6.22 -1.16 -4.16
N PHE A 15 -5.02 -1.38 -4.70
CA PHE A 15 -4.55 -0.72 -5.90
C PHE A 15 -4.88 -1.53 -7.15
N ASN A 16 -5.37 -0.84 -8.19
CA ASN A 16 -5.61 -1.44 -9.50
C ASN A 16 -4.28 -1.77 -10.21
N GLU A 17 -3.34 -0.83 -10.15
CA GLU A 17 -1.99 -0.97 -10.67
C GLU A 17 -1.00 -1.35 -9.55
N PRO A 18 0.05 -2.12 -9.87
CA PRO A 18 1.08 -2.43 -8.88
C PRO A 18 1.80 -1.15 -8.45
N VAL A 19 1.94 -0.97 -7.14
CA VAL A 19 2.73 0.11 -6.53
C VAL A 19 3.99 -0.46 -5.91
N THR A 20 5.08 0.30 -5.96
CA THR A 20 6.34 -0.08 -5.32
C THR A 20 6.20 0.08 -3.81
N CYS A 21 6.50 -0.98 -3.06
CA CYS A 21 6.55 -0.90 -1.61
C CYS A 21 7.85 -0.26 -1.13
N ASP A 22 7.81 0.86 -0.40
CA ASP A 22 9.01 1.52 0.15
C ASP A 22 9.87 0.63 1.06
N TYR A 23 9.26 -0.35 1.74
CA TYR A 23 9.97 -1.22 2.68
C TYR A 23 10.77 -2.33 2.00
N CYS A 24 10.20 -2.97 0.98
CA CYS A 24 10.82 -4.14 0.33
C CYS A 24 11.19 -3.91 -1.13
N LEU A 25 10.91 -2.71 -1.66
CA LEU A 25 11.16 -2.28 -3.03
C LEU A 25 10.61 -3.23 -4.09
N LYS A 26 9.56 -3.97 -3.75
CA LYS A 26 8.86 -4.87 -4.67
C LYS A 26 7.48 -4.33 -4.99
N ASP A 27 7.04 -4.63 -6.21
CA ASP A 27 5.71 -4.33 -6.68
C ASP A 27 4.65 -5.10 -5.89
N THR A 28 3.64 -4.37 -5.45
CA THR A 28 2.51 -4.93 -4.71
C THR A 28 1.23 -4.19 -5.04
N ARG A 29 0.10 -4.90 -5.02
CA ARG A 29 -1.23 -4.27 -5.21
C ARG A 29 -1.91 -3.86 -3.90
N GLY A 30 -1.24 -4.09 -2.76
CA GLY A 30 -1.76 -3.79 -1.42
C GLY A 30 -2.95 -4.70 -1.05
N LYS A 31 -2.84 -5.44 0.04
CA LYS A 31 -3.93 -6.27 0.58
C LYS A 31 -4.65 -5.51 1.69
N VAL A 32 -5.96 -5.47 1.62
CA VAL A 32 -6.82 -4.97 2.69
C VAL A 32 -7.60 -6.13 3.26
N PHE A 33 -7.56 -6.29 4.57
CA PHE A 33 -8.28 -7.34 5.28
C PHE A 33 -9.59 -6.80 5.86
N GLU A 34 -10.59 -7.68 5.94
CA GLU A 34 -11.85 -7.36 6.62
C GLU A 34 -11.58 -6.89 8.07
N LYS A 35 -12.21 -5.77 8.47
CA LYS A 35 -12.06 -5.10 9.78
C LYS A 35 -10.67 -4.51 10.07
N MET A 36 -9.80 -4.43 9.07
CA MET A 36 -8.50 -3.79 9.20
C MET A 36 -8.51 -2.43 8.49
N GLN A 37 -8.07 -1.39 9.19
CA GLN A 37 -7.92 -0.04 8.64
C GLN A 37 -6.49 0.18 8.13
N SER A 38 -5.89 -0.84 7.52
CA SER A 38 -4.57 -0.73 6.93
C SER A 38 -4.47 -1.51 5.63
N ILE A 39 -3.74 -0.92 4.67
CA ILE A 39 -3.36 -1.54 3.42
C ILE A 39 -1.95 -2.08 3.61
N VAL A 40 -1.78 -3.39 3.48
CA VAL A 40 -0.48 -4.04 3.71
C VAL A 40 0.14 -4.56 2.43
N CYS A 41 1.47 -4.62 2.40
CA CYS A 41 2.20 -5.15 1.27
C CYS A 41 1.96 -6.65 1.16
N GLY A 42 1.59 -7.09 -0.04
CA GLY A 42 1.38 -8.52 -0.31
C GLY A 42 2.65 -9.36 -0.21
N ASN A 43 3.84 -8.73 -0.22
CA ASN A 43 5.13 -9.40 -0.24
C ASN A 43 5.85 -9.39 1.13
N CYS A 44 5.99 -8.23 1.79
CA CYS A 44 6.62 -8.15 3.11
C CYS A 44 5.62 -8.12 4.28
N GLY A 45 4.33 -7.86 4.03
CA GLY A 45 3.31 -7.75 5.06
C GLY A 45 3.29 -6.41 5.81
N GLU A 46 4.19 -5.48 5.47
CA GLU A 46 4.26 -4.18 6.12
C GLU A 46 3.12 -3.24 5.67
N ALA A 47 2.67 -2.35 6.55
CA ALA A 47 1.60 -1.41 6.21
C ALA A 47 2.11 -0.33 5.22
N LEU A 48 1.53 -0.27 4.02
CA LEU A 48 1.78 0.82 3.07
C LEU A 48 1.02 2.09 3.49
N LEU A 49 -0.23 1.92 3.89
CA LEU A 49 -1.12 3.03 4.24
C LEU A 49 -1.94 2.64 5.47
N LEU A 50 -1.94 3.54 6.45
CA LEU A 50 -2.81 3.47 7.62
C LEU A 50 -4.00 4.40 7.37
N ILE A 51 -5.20 3.86 7.43
CA ILE A 51 -6.44 4.61 7.24
C ILE A 51 -6.87 5.09 8.63
N ASP A 52 -6.48 6.31 8.98
CA ASP A 52 -6.92 6.93 10.24
C ASP A 52 -8.29 7.61 10.03
N GLU A 53 -9.10 7.66 11.09
CA GLU A 53 -10.41 8.31 11.11
C GLU A 53 -10.32 9.84 10.94
N LYS A 54 -9.14 10.42 11.18
CA LYS A 54 -8.83 11.79 10.76
C LYS A 54 -8.34 11.79 9.32
N THR A 55 -9.17 12.30 8.41
CA THR A 55 -8.81 12.57 7.01
C THR A 55 -7.48 13.32 6.93
N SER A 56 -6.42 12.60 6.58
CA SER A 56 -5.13 13.16 6.20
C SER A 56 -5.03 13.09 4.67
N TYR A 57 -4.89 14.26 4.04
CA TYR A 57 -4.72 14.35 2.60
C TYR A 57 -3.29 13.96 2.25
N VAL A 58 -3.12 12.82 1.58
CA VAL A 58 -1.83 12.40 1.03
C VAL A 58 -1.71 13.01 -0.36
N LEU A 59 -0.84 14.01 -0.50
CA LEU A 59 -0.43 14.57 -1.80
C LEU A 59 0.68 13.69 -2.36
N THR A 60 0.36 12.90 -3.38
CA THR A 60 1.38 12.24 -4.21
C THR A 60 1.82 13.23 -5.28
N VAL A 61 3.06 13.69 -5.19
CA VAL A 61 3.68 14.51 -6.23
C VAL A 61 4.27 13.55 -7.26
N ASP A 62 3.55 13.33 -8.36
CA ASP A 62 4.12 12.75 -9.57
C ASP A 62 4.99 13.83 -10.21
N PHE A 63 6.31 13.66 -10.13
CA PHE A 63 7.23 14.41 -10.98
C PHE A 63 7.18 13.74 -12.35
N ASP A 64 6.16 14.08 -13.13
CA ASP A 64 6.17 13.79 -14.56
C ASP A 64 7.39 14.53 -15.12
N GLY A 65 8.40 13.75 -15.49
CA GLY A 65 9.70 14.25 -15.91
C GLY A 65 9.61 14.90 -17.29
N GLU A 66 9.05 16.11 -17.35
CA GLU A 66 9.24 17.01 -18.48
C GLU A 66 10.28 18.06 -18.11
N ASP A 67 11.53 17.69 -18.43
CA ASP A 67 12.57 18.50 -19.05
C ASP A 67 12.33 20.02 -19.07
N TYR A 68 13.07 20.75 -18.23
CA TYR A 68 13.40 22.15 -18.47
C TYR A 68 14.90 22.33 -18.34
N ASP A 69 15.57 22.08 -19.48
CA ASP A 69 16.86 22.65 -19.84
C ASP A 69 16.94 24.16 -19.52
N ASP A 70 18.11 24.54 -18.99
CA ASP A 70 18.79 25.85 -19.05
C ASP A 70 17.98 27.16 -18.93
N VAL A 71 18.19 27.87 -17.81
CA VAL A 71 18.31 29.34 -17.85
C VAL A 71 19.48 29.78 -16.96
N SER A 72 20.62 29.97 -17.63
CA SER A 72 21.70 30.97 -17.42
C SER A 72 21.86 31.65 -16.05
#